data_AF-A0A6J7QTD4-F1
#
_entry.id   AF-A0A6J7QTD4-F1
#
_cell.length_a   1.000
_cell.length_b   1.000
_cell.length_c   1.000
_cell.angle_alpha   90.00
_cell.angle_beta   90.00
_cell.angle_gamma   90.00
#
_symmetry.space_group_name_H-M   'P 1'
#
loop_
_entity.id
_entity.type
_entity.pdbx_description
1 polymer ?
#
loop_
_entity_poly.entity_id
_entity_poly.type
_entity_poly.pdbx_seq_one_letter_code
_entity_poly.pdbx_strand_id
1 'polypeptide(L)'
;MWSLGNESGYGAHHDALAAWIRNYDPSRPLHYEGAIMGWWDRPQSATDLLCPMYPEIAEIVAWSKNAAASVNGNLPLIMCEYSHAMGNSNGTLGEYWDAIEANHGLQGGFIWEFWDHGLRQQLPDGTERWAYGGDFGDEPNAGSFCIDGVVWPDRTPKPAMYEHKALASPVAVEARGVTGARRGELRITNKQDFTDLKWLRCDYEILVDGVPVARGKAPLPEVAPGNSAAWSIPYYTPSAPKGSEVVLDLKFRAARETNWCERGFTVSHLQIPIALRSERAAEPRPLVERVEISGETVTAGSVQATFGGGESGLTALSINGVDLIESGPTLSLFRAPTDNDEIRPMRGMPTPAARWRRWGIDSLIANPGNMQFRRMGDAVTARQSIEWIGNDGVAFLHKRRFEFDASGVLRVHEELSVPERCNDLPRVGVHLNLPSSLDHLEWYGLGPHETYPDRARGAAIGRYSTRVADEYVPYIRPQEHGHHTQTRWCALSNGRQGLLISAPELFGFSTSNYSIAQLDEAQHDVDLKPEAQVHLNIDAKHRGLGTASCGPDTLDKYLLRARKFKWSWSLAAFDSKVDDPADLARRVNE
;
A
#
# COMPACT_ATOMS: atom_id res chain seq x y z
N MET A 1 25.54 -14.85 -18.42
CA MET A 1 24.86 -16.17 -18.39
C MET A 1 24.28 -16.40 -19.77
N TRP A 2 24.27 -17.63 -20.27
CA TRP A 2 23.54 -18.00 -21.49
C TRP A 2 22.22 -18.65 -21.12
N SER A 3 21.08 -18.14 -21.61
CA SER A 3 19.79 -18.83 -21.48
C SER A 3 19.55 -19.74 -22.68
N LEU A 4 19.11 -20.99 -22.47
CA LEU A 4 18.82 -21.92 -23.57
C LEU A 4 17.46 -21.69 -24.24
N GLY A 5 16.60 -20.86 -23.65
CA GLY A 5 15.24 -20.61 -24.11
C GLY A 5 14.32 -20.23 -22.95
N ASN A 6 13.01 -20.32 -23.19
CA ASN A 6 11.95 -20.08 -22.20
C ASN A 6 10.79 -21.05 -22.42
N GLU A 7 10.30 -21.70 -21.37
CA GLU A 7 9.08 -22.55 -21.36
C GLU A 7 8.93 -23.55 -22.52
N SER A 8 10.03 -24.03 -23.11
CA SER A 8 10.02 -24.95 -24.26
C SER A 8 10.13 -26.43 -23.87
N GLY A 9 9.82 -26.76 -22.61
CA GLY A 9 9.98 -28.10 -22.02
C GLY A 9 11.45 -28.52 -21.89
N TYR A 10 11.72 -29.81 -21.69
CA TYR A 10 13.11 -30.30 -21.55
C TYR A 10 13.33 -31.62 -22.28
N GLY A 11 14.53 -31.80 -22.85
CA GLY A 11 14.89 -32.99 -23.60
C GLY A 11 16.22 -32.87 -24.34
N ALA A 12 16.58 -33.91 -25.10
CA ALA A 12 17.91 -34.11 -25.70
C ALA A 12 18.42 -32.95 -26.57
N HIS A 13 17.53 -32.15 -27.16
CA HIS A 13 17.94 -30.94 -27.89
C HIS A 13 18.61 -29.92 -26.95
N HIS A 14 18.06 -29.71 -25.76
CA HIS A 14 18.61 -28.81 -24.75
C HIS A 14 19.95 -29.32 -24.21
N ASP A 15 20.10 -30.64 -24.02
CA ASP A 15 21.39 -31.24 -23.64
C ASP A 15 22.47 -30.99 -24.70
N ALA A 16 22.14 -31.18 -25.99
CA ALA A 16 23.05 -30.92 -27.09
C ALA A 16 23.43 -29.44 -27.21
N LEU A 17 22.45 -28.53 -27.05
CA LEU A 17 22.66 -27.08 -27.00
C LEU A 17 23.59 -26.69 -25.83
N ALA A 18 23.31 -27.21 -24.63
CA ALA A 18 24.13 -26.97 -23.44
C ALA A 18 25.58 -27.45 -23.64
N ALA A 19 25.77 -28.65 -24.18
CA ALA A 19 27.09 -29.20 -24.47
C ALA A 19 27.86 -28.35 -25.50
N TRP A 20 27.18 -27.91 -26.57
CA TRP A 20 27.79 -27.05 -27.58
C TRP A 20 28.21 -25.70 -26.99
N ILE A 21 27.33 -25.04 -26.23
CA ILE A 21 27.64 -23.73 -25.63
C ILE A 21 28.80 -23.85 -24.64
N ARG A 22 28.83 -24.87 -23.77
CA ARG A 22 29.96 -25.06 -22.83
C ARG A 22 31.28 -25.28 -23.56
N ASN A 23 31.28 -25.98 -24.69
CA ASN A 23 32.47 -26.16 -25.50
C ASN A 23 32.88 -24.86 -26.23
N TYR A 24 31.90 -24.08 -26.71
CA TYR A 24 32.14 -22.84 -27.45
C TYR A 24 32.58 -21.68 -26.53
N ASP A 25 31.91 -21.51 -25.40
CA ASP A 25 32.14 -20.43 -24.43
C ASP A 25 32.08 -20.96 -22.99
N PRO A 26 33.20 -21.47 -22.45
CA PRO A 26 33.28 -21.91 -21.06
C PRO A 26 33.37 -20.75 -20.06
N SER A 27 33.39 -19.49 -20.50
CA SER A 27 33.56 -18.33 -19.61
C SER A 27 32.27 -17.85 -18.93
N ARG A 28 31.11 -18.41 -19.31
CA ARG A 28 29.78 -18.00 -18.83
C ARG A 28 28.98 -19.22 -18.37
N PRO A 29 28.20 -19.11 -17.27
CA PRO A 29 27.31 -20.18 -16.85
C PRO A 29 26.07 -20.27 -17.74
N LEU A 30 25.49 -21.46 -17.79
CA LEU A 30 24.20 -21.77 -18.41
C LEU A 30 23.03 -21.56 -17.45
N HIS A 31 21.90 -21.20 -18.04
CA HIS A 31 20.63 -20.96 -17.39
C HIS A 31 19.52 -21.59 -18.24
N TYR A 32 18.69 -22.44 -17.64
CA TYR A 32 17.47 -22.91 -18.30
C TYR A 32 16.45 -23.42 -17.29
N GLU A 33 15.34 -22.69 -17.14
CA GLU A 33 14.25 -23.06 -16.22
C GLU A 33 13.67 -24.44 -16.57
N GLY A 34 13.47 -24.72 -17.86
CA GLY A 34 12.83 -25.97 -18.29
C GLY A 34 13.54 -27.24 -17.80
N ALA A 35 14.86 -27.17 -17.54
CA ALA A 35 15.62 -28.28 -16.97
C ALA A 35 15.23 -28.57 -15.50
N ILE A 36 14.88 -27.53 -14.73
CA ILE A 36 14.50 -27.64 -13.32
C ILE A 36 12.97 -27.67 -13.10
N MET A 37 12.18 -27.47 -14.17
CA MET A 37 10.72 -27.38 -14.09
C MET A 37 10.12 -28.60 -13.38
N GLY A 38 9.56 -28.37 -12.19
CA GLY A 38 8.94 -29.37 -11.32
C GLY A 38 9.89 -30.24 -10.49
N TRP A 39 11.23 -30.12 -10.63
CA TRP A 39 12.20 -31.00 -9.97
C TRP A 39 13.55 -30.31 -9.67
N TRP A 40 13.65 -29.62 -8.53
CA TRP A 40 14.89 -28.94 -8.13
C TRP A 40 15.98 -29.88 -7.60
N ASP A 41 15.60 -31.11 -7.22
CA ASP A 41 16.42 -32.11 -6.54
C ASP A 41 16.97 -33.22 -7.46
N ARG A 42 16.84 -33.05 -8.78
CA ARG A 42 17.35 -34.01 -9.78
C ARG A 42 18.61 -33.49 -10.46
N PRO A 43 19.52 -34.36 -10.93
CA PRO A 43 20.73 -33.94 -11.62
C PRO A 43 20.40 -33.06 -12.83
N GLN A 44 20.99 -31.88 -12.87
CA GLN A 44 20.77 -30.91 -13.93
C GLN A 44 21.95 -30.86 -14.90
N SER A 45 21.74 -31.27 -16.16
CA SER A 45 22.78 -31.22 -17.20
C SER A 45 22.76 -29.95 -18.04
N ALA A 46 21.63 -29.23 -18.11
CA ALA A 46 21.46 -28.08 -19.01
C ALA A 46 21.38 -26.71 -18.32
N THR A 47 21.65 -26.64 -17.01
CA THR A 47 21.74 -25.38 -16.26
C THR A 47 22.87 -25.46 -15.23
N ASP A 48 23.49 -24.33 -14.92
CA ASP A 48 24.53 -24.20 -13.89
C ASP A 48 24.02 -23.47 -12.63
N LEU A 49 22.72 -23.18 -12.57
CA LEU A 49 22.04 -22.55 -11.44
C LEU A 49 20.56 -22.96 -11.35
N LEU A 50 19.97 -22.83 -10.16
CA LEU A 50 18.54 -23.02 -9.94
C LEU A 50 17.80 -21.75 -10.35
N CYS A 51 16.92 -21.86 -11.33
CA CYS A 51 16.25 -20.73 -11.96
C CYS A 51 14.74 -20.93 -12.08
N PRO A 52 14.02 -21.08 -10.95
CA PRO A 52 12.58 -21.20 -10.99
C PRO A 52 11.91 -19.91 -11.45
N MET A 53 10.77 -20.07 -12.12
CA MET A 53 9.77 -19.02 -12.28
C MET A 53 8.83 -19.01 -11.08
N TYR A 54 8.55 -17.82 -10.55
CA TYR A 54 7.54 -17.54 -9.54
C TYR A 54 7.48 -18.49 -8.32
N PRO A 55 8.62 -18.88 -7.70
CA PRO A 55 8.59 -19.77 -6.54
C PRO A 55 8.01 -19.08 -5.31
N GLU A 56 7.43 -19.83 -4.40
CA GLU A 56 7.07 -19.34 -3.07
C GLU A 56 8.34 -18.99 -2.27
N ILE A 57 8.27 -17.96 -1.41
CA ILE A 57 9.39 -17.57 -0.54
C ILE A 57 9.85 -18.75 0.34
N ALA A 58 8.91 -19.56 0.80
CA ALA A 58 9.21 -20.75 1.60
C ALA A 58 10.06 -21.77 0.84
N GLU A 59 9.85 -21.92 -0.47
CA GLU A 59 10.56 -22.88 -1.32
C GLU A 59 12.01 -22.45 -1.54
N ILE A 60 12.26 -21.17 -1.85
CA ILE A 60 13.64 -20.67 -2.02
C ILE A 60 14.43 -20.74 -0.72
N VAL A 61 13.80 -20.45 0.43
CA VAL A 61 14.43 -20.59 1.75
C VAL A 61 14.72 -22.06 2.06
N ALA A 62 13.79 -22.96 1.73
CA ALA A 62 14.01 -24.40 1.89
C ALA A 62 15.16 -24.91 1.01
N TRP A 63 15.26 -24.42 -0.23
CA TRP A 63 16.40 -24.72 -1.11
C TRP A 63 17.71 -24.28 -0.46
N SER A 64 17.84 -23.00 -0.09
CA SER A 64 19.08 -22.46 0.50
C SER A 64 19.57 -23.27 1.71
N LYS A 65 18.65 -23.74 2.57
CA LYS A 65 18.99 -24.53 3.77
C LYS A 65 19.45 -25.95 3.45
N ASN A 66 19.01 -26.53 2.33
CA ASN A 66 19.20 -27.94 2.01
C ASN A 66 20.10 -28.18 0.78
N ALA A 67 20.46 -27.14 0.03
CA ALA A 67 21.15 -27.24 -1.26
C ALA A 67 22.44 -28.08 -1.19
N ALA A 68 23.23 -27.91 -0.12
CA ALA A 68 24.47 -28.66 0.09
C ALA A 68 24.29 -30.20 0.14
N ALA A 69 23.10 -30.67 0.53
CA ALA A 69 22.75 -32.10 0.57
C ALA A 69 22.04 -32.58 -0.71
N SER A 70 21.75 -31.69 -1.66
CA SER A 70 21.09 -32.02 -2.91
C SER A 70 22.05 -32.71 -3.89
N VAL A 71 21.50 -33.48 -4.84
CA VAL A 71 22.29 -34.11 -5.92
C VAL A 71 22.98 -33.08 -6.82
N ASN A 72 22.47 -31.85 -6.85
CA ASN A 72 23.03 -30.74 -7.61
C ASN A 72 24.11 -29.99 -6.83
N GLY A 73 24.33 -30.33 -5.55
CA GLY A 73 25.20 -29.57 -4.65
C GLY A 73 24.66 -28.17 -4.37
N ASN A 74 25.55 -27.26 -3.96
CA ASN A 74 25.18 -25.91 -3.53
C ASN A 74 25.01 -24.94 -4.70
N LEU A 75 24.14 -25.26 -5.67
CA LEU A 75 23.86 -24.37 -6.81
C LEU A 75 23.22 -23.06 -6.31
N PRO A 76 23.66 -21.90 -6.82
CA PRO A 76 23.00 -20.64 -6.53
C PRO A 76 21.59 -20.64 -7.14
N LEU A 77 20.66 -19.96 -6.48
CA LEU A 77 19.31 -19.75 -6.94
C LEU A 77 19.13 -18.30 -7.38
N ILE A 78 18.76 -18.12 -8.65
CA ILE A 78 18.39 -16.83 -9.26
C ILE A 78 17.05 -17.05 -9.95
N MET A 79 15.99 -16.44 -9.45
CA MET A 79 14.65 -16.59 -10.04
C MET A 79 14.66 -15.94 -11.43
N CYS A 80 14.41 -16.72 -12.48
CA CYS A 80 14.44 -16.20 -13.84
C CYS A 80 13.27 -15.25 -14.12
N GLU A 81 12.16 -15.48 -13.42
CA GLU A 81 10.99 -14.59 -13.33
C GLU A 81 10.45 -14.68 -11.89
N TYR A 82 10.18 -13.54 -11.27
CA TYR A 82 9.45 -13.49 -10.00
C TYR A 82 8.70 -12.17 -9.89
N SER A 83 7.82 -12.07 -8.88
CA SER A 83 7.05 -10.86 -8.59
C SER A 83 6.35 -10.26 -9.82
N HIS A 84 5.39 -10.98 -10.39
CA HIS A 84 4.66 -10.56 -11.57
C HIS A 84 3.98 -9.18 -11.39
N ALA A 85 4.19 -8.23 -12.30
CA ALA A 85 3.87 -6.81 -12.12
C ALA A 85 2.58 -6.33 -12.81
N MET A 86 1.69 -7.28 -13.18
CA MET A 86 0.41 -7.00 -13.82
C MET A 86 -0.52 -6.12 -12.98
N GLY A 87 -0.88 -4.97 -13.54
CA GLY A 87 -1.66 -3.93 -12.86
C GLY A 87 -1.06 -3.49 -11.52
N ASN A 88 -1.92 -3.37 -10.51
CA ASN A 88 -1.57 -3.05 -9.13
C ASN A 88 -1.09 -4.31 -8.39
N SER A 89 0.20 -4.60 -8.48
CA SER A 89 0.81 -5.86 -8.01
C SER A 89 2.09 -5.62 -7.19
N ASN A 90 3.07 -6.53 -7.29
CA ASN A 90 4.35 -6.55 -6.59
C ASN A 90 4.22 -6.50 -5.07
N GLY A 91 3.10 -7.01 -4.53
CA GLY A 91 2.99 -7.29 -3.11
C GLY A 91 4.05 -8.33 -2.73
N THR A 92 4.55 -8.24 -1.49
CA THR A 92 5.54 -9.16 -0.90
C THR A 92 6.95 -9.10 -1.49
N LEU A 93 7.22 -8.16 -2.41
CA LEU A 93 8.55 -7.95 -2.99
C LEU A 93 9.61 -7.71 -1.91
N GLY A 94 9.25 -6.96 -0.86
CA GLY A 94 10.12 -6.72 0.28
C GLY A 94 10.51 -8.00 1.03
N GLU A 95 9.57 -8.92 1.22
CA GLU A 95 9.81 -10.21 1.89
C GLU A 95 10.69 -11.15 1.06
N TYR A 96 10.60 -11.12 -0.26
CA TYR A 96 11.58 -11.83 -1.11
C TYR A 96 12.98 -11.31 -0.83
N TRP A 97 13.18 -9.99 -0.80
CA TRP A 97 14.49 -9.39 -0.54
C TRP A 97 15.00 -9.66 0.88
N ASP A 98 14.12 -9.70 1.89
CA ASP A 98 14.50 -10.15 3.24
C ASP A 98 15.03 -11.59 3.21
N ALA A 99 14.36 -12.49 2.47
CA ALA A 99 14.80 -13.87 2.32
C ALA A 99 16.12 -13.98 1.56
N ILE A 100 16.27 -13.24 0.45
CA ILE A 100 17.49 -13.20 -0.37
C ILE A 100 18.69 -12.75 0.46
N GLU A 101 18.56 -11.65 1.19
CA GLU A 101 19.67 -11.07 1.96
C GLU A 101 20.03 -11.90 3.20
N ALA A 102 19.07 -12.65 3.76
CA ALA A 102 19.28 -13.46 4.96
C ALA A 102 19.83 -14.87 4.70
N ASN A 103 19.80 -15.37 3.46
CA ASN A 103 20.07 -16.79 3.16
C ASN A 103 21.13 -16.94 2.05
N HIS A 104 22.23 -17.63 2.36
CA HIS A 104 23.31 -17.87 1.41
C HIS A 104 22.85 -18.67 0.18
N GLY A 105 23.38 -18.35 -1.00
CA GLY A 105 23.02 -19.00 -2.26
C GLY A 105 21.75 -18.47 -2.91
N LEU A 106 20.95 -17.64 -2.22
CA LEU A 106 19.88 -16.86 -2.87
C LEU A 106 20.48 -15.57 -3.43
N GLN A 107 20.38 -15.37 -4.74
CA GLN A 107 21.06 -14.28 -5.44
C GLN A 107 20.09 -13.34 -6.19
N GLY A 108 18.83 -13.30 -5.76
CA GLY A 108 17.81 -12.44 -6.34
C GLY A 108 17.09 -13.09 -7.52
N GLY A 109 16.67 -12.25 -8.47
CA GLY A 109 15.93 -12.67 -9.65
C GLY A 109 15.50 -11.49 -10.51
N PHE A 110 14.75 -11.78 -11.57
CA PHE A 110 14.27 -10.80 -12.53
C PHE A 110 12.76 -10.58 -12.37
N ILE A 111 12.35 -9.34 -12.11
CA ILE A 111 10.93 -8.98 -12.00
C ILE A 111 10.28 -9.14 -13.38
N TRP A 112 9.15 -9.82 -13.46
CA TRP A 112 8.36 -9.90 -14.69
C TRP A 112 7.26 -8.84 -14.70
N GLU A 113 7.28 -7.84 -15.56
CA GLU A 113 8.36 -7.44 -16.45
C GLU A 113 8.64 -5.93 -16.40
N PHE A 114 9.47 -5.42 -17.30
CA PHE A 114 9.86 -4.02 -17.24
C PHE A 114 8.71 -3.10 -17.70
N TRP A 115 8.09 -3.37 -18.86
CA TRP A 115 7.24 -2.43 -19.58
C TRP A 115 5.89 -3.04 -19.93
N ASP A 116 4.80 -2.30 -19.71
CA ASP A 116 3.50 -2.68 -20.27
C ASP A 116 3.51 -2.65 -21.80
N HIS A 117 3.03 -3.72 -22.43
CA HIS A 117 2.89 -3.80 -23.88
C HIS A 117 1.55 -3.23 -24.38
N GLY A 118 1.16 -2.06 -23.87
CA GLY A 118 -0.03 -1.32 -24.32
C GLY A 118 0.24 -0.51 -25.58
N LEU A 119 -0.52 -0.75 -26.65
CA LEU A 119 -0.39 0.02 -27.89
C LEU A 119 -1.30 1.25 -27.86
N ARG A 120 -0.77 2.42 -28.21
CA ARG A 120 -1.60 3.62 -28.31
C ARG A 120 -2.62 3.48 -29.45
N GLN A 121 -3.90 3.58 -29.11
CA GLN A 121 -5.01 3.51 -30.05
C GLN A 121 -5.86 4.78 -29.97
N GLN A 122 -6.13 5.41 -31.10
CA GLN A 122 -7.07 6.53 -31.20
C GLN A 122 -8.49 6.00 -31.43
N LEU A 123 -9.46 6.53 -30.67
CA LEU A 123 -10.87 6.16 -30.73
C LEU A 123 -11.66 7.06 -31.69
N PRO A 124 -12.88 6.66 -32.12
CA PRO A 124 -13.70 7.43 -33.06
C PRO A 124 -14.08 8.84 -32.59
N ASP A 125 -14.14 9.07 -31.29
CA ASP A 125 -14.43 10.38 -30.68
C ASP A 125 -13.18 11.28 -30.55
N GLY A 126 -12.00 10.77 -30.93
CA GLY A 126 -10.73 11.47 -30.91
C GLY A 126 -9.89 11.27 -29.64
N THR A 127 -10.42 10.57 -28.62
CA THR A 127 -9.65 10.20 -27.42
C THR A 127 -8.61 9.12 -27.74
N GLU A 128 -7.59 8.98 -26.87
CA GLU A 128 -6.56 7.94 -26.98
C GLU A 128 -6.66 7.00 -25.77
N ARG A 129 -6.37 5.71 -25.98
CA ARG A 129 -6.21 4.71 -24.92
C ARG A 129 -4.97 3.84 -25.15
N TRP A 130 -4.53 3.15 -24.11
CA TRP A 130 -3.58 2.05 -24.22
C TRP A 130 -4.34 0.74 -24.48
N ALA A 131 -4.35 0.30 -25.74
CA ALA A 131 -5.02 -0.92 -26.17
C ALA A 131 -4.21 -2.17 -25.83
N TYR A 132 -4.91 -3.27 -25.54
CA TYR A 132 -4.36 -4.61 -25.30
C TYR A 132 -5.12 -5.67 -26.13
N GLY A 133 -4.90 -6.97 -25.88
CA GLY A 133 -5.47 -8.05 -26.70
C GLY A 133 -7.00 -7.97 -26.85
N GLY A 134 -7.49 -8.12 -28.07
CA GLY A 134 -8.92 -8.01 -28.43
C GLY A 134 -9.35 -6.61 -28.92
N ASP A 135 -8.59 -5.55 -28.59
CA ASP A 135 -8.91 -4.18 -29.01
C ASP A 135 -8.70 -3.90 -30.50
N PHE A 136 -8.11 -4.85 -31.23
CA PHE A 136 -7.91 -4.77 -32.69
C PHE A 136 -8.79 -5.77 -33.46
N GLY A 137 -9.75 -6.42 -32.80
CA GLY A 137 -10.60 -7.45 -33.39
C GLY A 137 -9.87 -8.79 -33.61
N ASP A 138 -8.75 -8.98 -32.91
CA ASP A 138 -7.93 -10.19 -32.94
C ASP A 138 -8.55 -11.33 -32.11
N GLU A 139 -8.64 -12.52 -32.72
CA GLU A 139 -9.10 -13.76 -32.07
C GLU A 139 -8.21 -14.95 -32.53
N PRO A 140 -7.68 -15.77 -31.60
CA PRO A 140 -7.78 -15.64 -30.14
C PRO A 140 -6.90 -14.52 -29.58
N ASN A 141 -7.26 -14.00 -28.40
CA ASN A 141 -6.46 -13.04 -27.62
C ASN A 141 -6.45 -13.42 -26.12
N ALA A 142 -5.59 -12.75 -25.35
CA ALA A 142 -5.42 -12.96 -23.90
C ALA A 142 -5.71 -11.69 -23.06
N GLY A 143 -6.48 -10.74 -23.59
CA GLY A 143 -6.84 -9.51 -22.89
C GLY A 143 -5.65 -8.71 -22.36
N SER A 144 -5.75 -8.25 -21.10
CA SER A 144 -4.76 -7.40 -20.43
C SER A 144 -3.49 -8.14 -19.97
N PHE A 145 -3.33 -9.43 -20.26
CA PHE A 145 -2.18 -10.24 -19.80
C PHE A 145 -0.82 -9.79 -20.36
N CYS A 146 -0.81 -8.84 -21.30
CA CYS A 146 0.40 -8.16 -21.80
C CYS A 146 0.69 -6.81 -21.12
N ILE A 147 -0.06 -6.49 -20.06
CA ILE A 147 0.04 -5.24 -19.28
C ILE A 147 0.62 -5.56 -17.89
N ASP A 148 1.85 -6.03 -17.92
CA ASP A 148 2.60 -6.67 -16.83
C ASP A 148 3.93 -5.99 -16.50
N GLY A 149 4.09 -4.71 -16.86
CA GLY A 149 5.28 -3.93 -16.58
C GLY A 149 5.31 -3.25 -15.20
N VAL A 150 6.49 -2.99 -14.66
CA VAL A 150 6.71 -2.02 -13.55
C VAL A 150 6.71 -0.55 -14.02
N VAL A 151 6.65 -0.31 -15.33
CA VAL A 151 6.42 1.02 -15.93
C VAL A 151 5.29 0.96 -16.97
N TRP A 152 4.56 2.07 -17.11
CA TRP A 152 3.50 2.26 -18.11
C TRP A 152 4.06 2.25 -19.55
N PRO A 153 3.22 2.17 -20.60
CA PRO A 153 3.65 2.21 -22.00
C PRO A 153 4.43 3.46 -22.43
N ASP A 154 4.40 4.55 -21.66
CA ASP A 154 5.23 5.74 -21.90
C ASP A 154 6.55 5.76 -21.11
N ARG A 155 6.81 4.69 -20.33
CA ARG A 155 7.94 4.48 -19.39
C ARG A 155 7.87 5.29 -18.11
N THR A 156 6.74 5.94 -17.84
CA THR A 156 6.51 6.54 -16.53
C THR A 156 6.44 5.42 -15.48
N PRO A 157 7.13 5.53 -14.33
CA PRO A 157 7.14 4.48 -13.32
C PRO A 157 5.77 4.24 -12.69
N LYS A 158 5.39 2.96 -12.52
CA LYS A 158 4.27 2.58 -11.65
C LYS A 158 4.69 2.67 -10.17
N PRO A 159 3.74 2.71 -9.22
CA PRO A 159 4.04 2.70 -7.79
C PRO A 159 5.02 1.58 -7.35
N ALA A 160 4.92 0.39 -7.94
CA ALA A 160 5.81 -0.74 -7.67
C ALA A 160 7.31 -0.44 -7.92
N MET A 161 7.64 0.45 -8.86
CA MET A 161 9.03 0.84 -9.14
C MET A 161 9.66 1.57 -7.95
N TYR A 162 8.89 2.31 -7.16
CA TYR A 162 9.40 2.99 -5.96
C TYR A 162 9.71 2.00 -4.84
N GLU A 163 8.92 0.92 -4.70
CA GLU A 163 9.24 -0.20 -3.80
C GLU A 163 10.57 -0.83 -4.19
N HIS A 164 10.74 -1.18 -5.47
CA HIS A 164 11.98 -1.78 -5.95
C HIS A 164 13.18 -0.84 -5.78
N LYS A 165 13.01 0.46 -6.05
CA LYS A 165 14.07 1.48 -5.85
C LYS A 165 14.54 1.51 -4.40
N ALA A 166 13.64 1.41 -3.41
CA ALA A 166 14.02 1.38 -2.01
C ALA A 166 14.78 0.10 -1.64
N LEU A 167 14.32 -1.06 -2.13
CA LEU A 167 14.98 -2.35 -1.90
C LEU A 167 16.37 -2.43 -2.54
N ALA A 168 16.52 -1.88 -3.74
CA ALA A 168 17.77 -1.77 -4.49
C ALA A 168 18.72 -0.68 -3.96
N SER A 169 18.40 -0.05 -2.83
CA SER A 169 19.27 0.95 -2.22
C SER A 169 20.70 0.41 -2.03
N PRO A 170 21.76 1.12 -2.51
CA PRO A 170 23.16 0.72 -2.29
C PRO A 170 23.61 0.85 -0.82
N VAL A 171 22.77 1.43 0.04
CA VAL A 171 23.05 1.65 1.46
C VAL A 171 21.95 1.10 2.34
N ALA A 172 22.33 0.51 3.46
CA ALA A 172 21.43 0.21 4.57
C ALA A 172 21.89 0.96 5.82
N VAL A 173 20.94 1.38 6.65
CA VAL A 173 21.19 2.10 7.90
C VAL A 173 20.39 1.47 9.02
N GLU A 174 21.07 1.07 10.09
CA GLU A 174 20.48 0.48 11.29
C GLU A 174 20.75 1.39 12.49
N ALA A 175 19.78 1.54 13.39
CA ALA A 175 20.00 2.22 14.68
C ALA A 175 20.45 1.22 15.75
N ARG A 176 21.51 1.51 16.51
CA ARG A 176 21.93 0.70 17.67
C ARG A 176 21.34 1.29 18.96
N GLY A 177 20.37 0.60 19.59
CA GLY A 177 19.81 0.98 20.91
C GLY A 177 18.29 0.74 21.04
N VAL A 178 17.82 0.48 22.28
CA VAL A 178 16.47 -0.08 22.56
C VAL A 178 15.34 0.96 22.58
N THR A 179 15.61 2.27 22.60
CA THR A 179 14.55 3.30 22.66
C THR A 179 14.93 4.57 21.90
N GLY A 180 14.91 4.48 20.57
CA GLY A 180 15.20 5.62 19.70
C GLY A 180 16.67 6.03 19.77
N ALA A 181 17.11 6.83 18.80
CA ALA A 181 18.49 7.27 18.67
C ALA A 181 18.91 8.31 19.74
N ARG A 182 18.67 8.04 21.03
CA ARG A 182 19.31 8.77 22.14
C ARG A 182 20.83 8.49 22.05
N ARG A 183 21.52 9.32 21.26
CA ARG A 183 22.97 9.33 20.94
C ARG A 183 23.41 8.71 19.61
N GLY A 184 22.63 8.80 18.54
CA GLY A 184 23.19 8.87 17.18
C GLY A 184 24.23 7.80 16.77
N GLU A 185 24.17 6.59 17.32
CA GLU A 185 25.01 5.46 16.90
C GLU A 185 24.26 4.68 15.83
N LEU A 186 24.36 5.14 14.60
CA LEU A 186 23.89 4.41 13.45
C LEU A 186 24.98 3.45 12.99
N ARG A 187 24.57 2.37 12.32
CA ARG A 187 25.45 1.53 11.53
C ARG A 187 25.04 1.68 10.08
N ILE A 188 25.98 2.10 9.25
CA ILE A 188 25.80 2.16 7.79
C ILE A 188 26.48 0.95 7.15
N THR A 189 25.81 0.34 6.19
CA THR A 189 26.31 -0.81 5.41
C THR A 189 26.34 -0.43 3.94
N ASN A 190 27.46 -0.71 3.26
CA ASN A 190 27.57 -0.62 1.81
C ASN A 190 27.10 -1.94 1.19
N LYS A 191 25.96 -1.91 0.49
CA LYS A 191 25.36 -3.09 -0.16
C LYS A 191 25.94 -3.37 -1.56
N GLN A 192 26.89 -2.56 -2.02
CA GLN A 192 27.51 -2.76 -3.34
C GLN A 192 28.68 -3.75 -3.28
N ASP A 193 28.96 -4.41 -4.41
CA ASP A 193 30.02 -5.42 -4.53
C ASP A 193 31.39 -4.86 -4.95
N PHE A 194 31.42 -3.74 -5.69
CA PHE A 194 32.65 -3.26 -6.35
C PHE A 194 33.00 -1.79 -6.10
N THR A 195 32.09 -1.01 -5.51
CA THR A 195 32.29 0.44 -5.32
C THR A 195 32.06 0.84 -3.87
N ASP A 196 32.87 1.78 -3.36
CA ASP A 196 32.65 2.39 -2.04
C ASP A 196 31.46 3.38 -2.05
N LEU A 197 31.26 4.11 -0.94
CA LEU A 197 30.18 5.10 -0.82
C LEU A 197 30.61 6.54 -1.19
N LYS A 198 31.84 6.78 -1.66
CA LYS A 198 32.37 8.15 -1.89
C LYS A 198 31.66 8.88 -3.04
N TRP A 199 30.97 8.15 -3.90
CA TRP A 199 30.15 8.72 -4.97
C TRP A 199 28.79 9.26 -4.47
N LEU A 200 28.43 9.00 -3.21
CA LEU A 200 27.23 9.49 -2.55
C LEU A 200 27.54 10.60 -1.55
N ARG A 201 26.53 11.42 -1.28
CA ARG A 201 26.45 12.31 -0.11
C ARG A 201 25.12 12.08 0.59
N CYS A 202 25.06 12.26 1.92
CA CYS A 202 23.82 12.18 2.66
C CYS A 202 23.44 13.56 3.22
N ASP A 203 22.22 13.98 2.90
CA ASP A 203 21.54 15.10 3.55
C ASP A 203 20.50 14.51 4.52
N TYR A 204 20.32 15.13 5.69
CA TYR A 204 19.32 14.69 6.66
C TYR A 204 18.32 15.80 6.97
N GLU A 205 17.10 15.39 7.31
CA GLU A 205 16.07 16.22 7.93
C GLU A 205 15.58 15.57 9.23
N ILE A 206 15.16 16.37 10.20
CA ILE A 206 14.40 15.88 11.36
C ILE A 206 12.96 16.28 11.13
N LEU A 207 12.09 15.27 11.05
CA LEU A 207 10.65 15.46 10.90
C LEU A 207 10.01 15.38 12.28
N VAL A 208 9.12 16.32 12.58
CA VAL A 208 8.20 16.26 13.73
C VAL A 208 6.79 16.19 13.16
N ASP A 209 6.11 15.08 13.40
CA ASP A 209 4.79 14.77 12.82
C ASP A 209 4.76 15.02 11.28
N GLY A 210 5.81 14.56 10.60
CA GLY A 210 5.95 14.65 9.15
C GLY A 210 6.44 15.99 8.61
N VAL A 211 6.62 17.01 9.46
CA VAL A 211 7.09 18.35 9.04
C VAL A 211 8.59 18.51 9.31
N PRO A 212 9.42 18.92 8.33
CA PRO A 212 10.83 19.18 8.54
C PRO A 212 11.06 20.39 9.47
N VAL A 213 11.71 20.16 10.62
CA VAL A 213 12.04 21.22 11.60
C VAL A 213 13.54 21.50 11.72
N ALA A 214 14.37 20.58 11.25
CA ALA A 214 15.82 20.76 11.18
C ALA A 214 16.37 20.05 9.93
N ARG A 215 17.46 20.55 9.39
CA ARG A 215 18.15 19.95 8.22
C ARG A 215 19.65 20.09 8.35
N GLY A 216 20.40 19.19 7.74
CA GLY A 216 21.86 19.28 7.72
C GLY A 216 22.49 18.27 6.77
N LYS A 217 23.82 18.23 6.81
CA LYS A 217 24.61 17.24 6.07
C LYS A 217 25.05 16.15 7.04
N ALA A 218 25.05 14.91 6.58
CA ALA A 218 25.57 13.76 7.31
C ALA A 218 26.80 13.21 6.57
N PRO A 219 28.03 13.64 6.94
CA PRO A 219 29.25 13.12 6.32
C PRO A 219 29.30 11.59 6.40
N LEU A 220 29.57 10.94 5.27
CA LEU A 220 29.64 9.48 5.20
C LEU A 220 31.02 8.99 5.65
N PRO A 221 31.11 7.91 6.44
CA PRO A 221 32.39 7.26 6.72
C PRO A 221 32.90 6.52 5.47
N GLU A 222 34.18 6.17 5.47
CA GLU A 222 34.71 5.27 4.44
C GLU A 222 34.23 3.84 4.70
N VAL A 223 33.52 3.26 3.74
CA VAL A 223 32.96 1.91 3.82
C VAL A 223 33.25 1.17 2.52
N ALA A 224 34.11 0.16 2.61
CA ALA A 224 34.43 -0.72 1.49
C ALA A 224 33.18 -1.52 1.06
N PRO A 225 33.13 -2.04 -0.19
CA PRO A 225 32.07 -2.94 -0.66
C PRO A 225 31.76 -4.07 0.34
N GLY A 226 30.48 -4.35 0.56
CA GLY A 226 29.98 -5.39 1.49
C GLY A 226 30.22 -5.14 2.99
N ASN A 227 30.95 -4.10 3.37
CA ASN A 227 31.29 -3.82 4.77
C ASN A 227 30.32 -2.83 5.42
N SER A 228 30.45 -2.68 6.74
CA SER A 228 29.70 -1.70 7.53
C SER A 228 30.61 -0.92 8.46
N ALA A 229 30.19 0.29 8.80
CA ALA A 229 30.87 1.15 9.75
C ALA A 229 29.88 1.77 10.75
N ALA A 230 30.39 2.10 11.94
CA ALA A 230 29.66 3.00 12.84
C ALA A 230 29.58 4.38 12.18
N TRP A 231 28.42 5.01 12.29
CA TRP A 231 28.12 6.29 11.67
C TRP A 231 27.43 7.19 12.69
N SER A 232 28.04 8.34 12.96
CA SER A 232 27.47 9.34 13.84
C SER A 232 27.03 10.54 13.02
N ILE A 233 25.78 10.93 13.19
CA ILE A 233 25.21 12.13 12.56
C ILE A 233 25.09 13.20 13.64
N PRO A 234 25.68 14.39 13.44
CA PRO A 234 25.65 15.47 14.41
C PRO A 234 24.31 16.21 14.34
N TYR A 235 23.19 15.53 14.57
CA TYR A 235 21.88 16.18 14.64
C TYR A 235 21.54 16.57 16.09
N TYR A 236 20.89 17.72 16.23
CA TYR A 236 20.23 18.12 17.47
C TYR A 236 18.81 17.53 17.47
N THR A 237 18.38 16.90 18.57
CA THR A 237 16.97 16.56 18.73
C THR A 237 16.20 17.85 19.04
N PRO A 238 15.37 18.36 18.11
CA PRO A 238 14.61 19.58 18.35
C PRO A 238 13.63 19.38 19.51
N SER A 239 13.29 20.47 20.20
CA SER A 239 12.14 20.47 21.10
C SER A 239 10.89 20.18 20.26
N ALA A 240 10.21 19.09 20.56
CA ALA A 240 8.95 18.71 19.94
C ALA A 240 7.84 18.75 20.98
N PRO A 241 6.58 19.03 20.59
CA PRO A 241 5.43 18.82 21.44
C PRO A 241 5.45 17.41 22.03
N LYS A 242 4.95 17.28 23.27
CA LYS A 242 4.91 15.98 23.93
C LYS A 242 3.98 15.05 23.14
N GLY A 243 4.46 13.83 22.88
CA GLY A 243 3.72 12.82 22.13
C GLY A 243 3.88 12.86 20.61
N SER A 244 4.58 13.86 20.06
CA SER A 244 4.94 13.91 18.64
C SER A 244 5.82 12.74 18.22
N GLU A 245 5.62 12.30 16.98
CA GLU A 245 6.50 11.37 16.29
C GLU A 245 7.68 12.13 15.70
N VAL A 246 8.89 11.65 15.97
CA VAL A 246 10.13 12.27 15.49
C VAL A 246 10.89 11.27 14.62
N VAL A 247 11.17 11.65 13.38
CA VAL A 247 11.84 10.80 12.39
C VAL A 247 13.10 11.48 11.89
N LEU A 248 14.20 10.72 11.82
CA LEU A 248 15.40 11.10 11.08
C LEU A 248 15.22 10.66 9.62
N ASP A 249 15.11 11.63 8.74
CA ASP A 249 14.96 11.46 7.29
C ASP A 249 16.32 11.56 6.61
N LEU A 250 16.74 10.53 5.89
CA LEU A 250 18.07 10.43 5.27
C LEU A 250 17.94 10.29 3.76
N LYS A 251 18.49 11.27 3.02
CA LYS A 251 18.48 11.30 1.55
C LYS A 251 19.91 11.13 1.04
N PHE A 252 20.18 9.97 0.44
CA PHE A 252 21.46 9.68 -0.21
C PHE A 252 21.39 10.12 -1.67
N ARG A 253 22.26 11.05 -2.03
CA ARG A 253 22.27 11.71 -3.33
C ARG A 253 23.59 11.49 -4.04
N ALA A 254 23.54 11.43 -5.36
CA ALA A 254 24.76 11.42 -6.18
C ALA A 254 25.60 12.67 -5.88
N ALA A 255 26.84 12.48 -5.42
CA ALA A 255 27.75 13.58 -5.08
C ALA A 255 28.32 14.27 -6.33
N ARG A 256 28.32 13.54 -7.46
CA ARG A 256 28.76 13.93 -8.80
C ARG A 256 27.81 13.36 -9.85
N GLU A 257 27.86 13.92 -11.05
CA GLU A 257 27.16 13.37 -12.21
C GLU A 257 27.75 12.00 -12.62
N THR A 258 26.90 11.14 -13.17
CA THR A 258 27.24 9.83 -13.71
C THR A 258 26.53 9.61 -15.05
N ASN A 259 26.86 8.56 -15.79
CA ASN A 259 26.24 8.28 -17.09
C ASN A 259 24.71 8.05 -17.05
N TRP A 260 24.13 7.83 -15.87
CA TRP A 260 22.71 7.50 -15.71
C TRP A 260 21.95 8.47 -14.78
N CYS A 261 22.65 9.33 -14.04
CA CYS A 261 22.00 10.34 -13.21
C CYS A 261 22.83 11.61 -13.02
N GLU A 262 22.10 12.71 -12.84
CA GLU A 262 22.68 14.02 -12.52
C GLU A 262 23.19 14.09 -11.08
N ARG A 263 24.12 15.02 -10.83
CA ARG A 263 24.54 15.37 -9.47
C ARG A 263 23.32 15.81 -8.64
N GLY A 264 23.15 15.22 -7.46
CA GLY A 264 22.05 15.55 -6.55
C GLY A 264 20.82 14.65 -6.69
N PHE A 265 20.76 13.78 -7.70
CA PHE A 265 19.72 12.76 -7.82
C PHE A 265 19.61 11.91 -6.56
N THR A 266 18.40 11.73 -6.01
CA THR A 266 18.16 10.89 -4.83
C THR A 266 18.22 9.41 -5.25
N VAL A 267 19.30 8.75 -4.86
CA VAL A 267 19.52 7.33 -5.09
C VAL A 267 18.74 6.51 -4.06
N SER A 268 18.88 6.85 -2.78
CA SER A 268 18.20 6.19 -1.68
C SER A 268 17.55 7.18 -0.73
N HIS A 269 16.44 6.79 -0.15
CA HIS A 269 15.72 7.51 0.88
C HIS A 269 15.39 6.53 2.01
N LEU A 270 15.87 6.82 3.21
CA LEU A 270 15.69 5.97 4.40
C LEU A 270 15.19 6.82 5.56
N GLN A 271 14.35 6.23 6.42
CA GLN A 271 13.85 6.89 7.61
C GLN A 271 14.13 6.06 8.85
N ILE A 272 14.57 6.71 9.93
CA ILE A 272 14.84 6.09 11.22
C ILE A 272 13.98 6.77 12.29
N PRO A 273 13.10 6.06 12.99
CA PRO A 273 12.33 6.66 14.08
C PRO A 273 13.26 7.03 15.25
N ILE A 274 13.21 8.30 15.66
CA ILE A 274 13.89 8.82 16.86
C ILE A 274 12.97 8.73 18.08
N ALA A 275 11.71 9.12 17.92
CA ALA A 275 10.68 9.01 18.95
C ALA A 275 9.39 8.52 18.31
N LEU A 276 8.80 7.48 18.91
CA LEU A 276 7.50 6.98 18.49
C LEU A 276 6.41 7.92 19.00
N ARG A 277 5.34 8.04 18.21
CA ARG A 277 4.09 8.66 18.65
C ARG A 277 3.67 8.06 19.99
N SER A 278 3.21 8.91 20.91
CA SER A 278 2.57 8.46 22.15
C SER A 278 1.16 9.00 22.24
N GLU A 279 0.24 8.23 22.83
CA GLU A 279 -1.16 8.62 23.02
C GLU A 279 -1.37 9.83 23.95
N ARG A 280 -0.32 10.35 24.60
CA ARG A 280 -0.45 11.45 25.57
C ARG A 280 0.16 12.76 25.09
N ALA A 281 -0.67 13.80 25.18
CA ALA A 281 -0.42 15.20 25.49
C ALA A 281 -0.55 16.22 24.35
N ALA A 282 -1.78 16.43 23.88
CA ALA A 282 -2.23 17.76 23.46
C ALA A 282 -3.43 18.18 24.31
N GLU A 283 -3.59 19.49 24.58
CA GLU A 283 -4.79 19.91 25.32
C GLU A 283 -6.04 19.57 24.49
N PRO A 284 -7.07 18.94 25.10
CA PRO A 284 -8.28 18.59 24.38
C PRO A 284 -8.91 19.83 23.75
N ARG A 285 -9.57 19.64 22.60
CA ARG A 285 -10.24 20.75 21.92
C ARG A 285 -11.21 21.43 22.90
N PRO A 286 -11.19 22.78 23.01
CA PRO A 286 -12.06 23.48 23.95
C PRO A 286 -13.52 23.07 23.76
N LEU A 287 -14.19 22.78 24.87
CA LEU A 287 -15.60 22.44 24.89
C LEU A 287 -16.44 23.70 24.72
N VAL A 288 -17.52 23.61 23.94
CA VAL A 288 -18.61 24.61 24.02
C VAL A 288 -19.44 24.38 25.29
N GLU A 289 -20.21 25.38 25.71
CA GLU A 289 -20.94 25.32 26.99
C GLU A 289 -21.93 24.15 27.07
N ARG A 290 -22.52 23.74 25.93
CA ARG A 290 -23.49 22.66 25.89
C ARG A 290 -23.73 22.11 24.48
N VAL A 291 -24.01 20.82 24.40
CA VAL A 291 -24.57 20.17 23.21
C VAL A 291 -26.10 20.31 23.18
N GLU A 292 -26.63 20.82 22.08
CA GLU A 292 -28.07 20.94 21.83
C GLU A 292 -28.59 19.75 21.01
N ILE A 293 -29.80 19.29 21.32
CA ILE A 293 -30.44 18.15 20.65
C ILE A 293 -31.80 18.62 20.14
N SER A 294 -32.03 18.49 18.84
CA SER A 294 -33.32 18.78 18.18
C SER A 294 -33.66 17.64 17.24
N GLY A 295 -34.57 16.76 17.67
CA GLY A 295 -34.87 15.52 16.94
C GLY A 295 -33.64 14.62 16.87
N GLU A 296 -33.20 14.31 15.66
CA GLU A 296 -32.02 13.47 15.39
C GLU A 296 -30.73 14.29 15.15
N THR A 297 -30.82 15.62 15.21
CA THR A 297 -29.69 16.53 15.03
C THR A 297 -29.11 16.94 16.37
N VAL A 298 -27.78 16.86 16.46
CA VAL A 298 -26.97 17.21 17.63
C VAL A 298 -26.02 18.34 17.23
N THR A 299 -26.03 19.43 17.99
CA THR A 299 -25.26 20.65 17.69
C THR A 299 -24.27 20.97 18.80
N ALA A 300 -23.01 21.23 18.43
CA ALA A 300 -21.96 21.72 19.31
C ALA A 300 -21.31 22.96 18.67
N GLY A 301 -21.69 24.15 19.13
CA GLY A 301 -21.24 25.42 18.54
C GLY A 301 -21.64 25.53 17.08
N SER A 302 -20.66 25.63 16.18
CA SER A 302 -20.88 25.71 14.72
C SER A 302 -21.01 24.35 14.03
N VAL A 303 -20.82 23.24 14.74
CA VAL A 303 -20.83 21.88 14.17
C VAL A 303 -22.19 21.23 14.43
N GLN A 304 -22.77 20.65 13.39
CA GLN A 304 -24.04 19.92 13.47
C GLN A 304 -23.86 18.51 12.91
N ALA A 305 -24.27 17.51 13.67
CA ALA A 305 -24.30 16.10 13.27
C ALA A 305 -25.75 15.61 13.29
N THR A 306 -26.22 15.03 12.19
CA THR A 306 -27.55 14.41 12.11
C THR A 306 -27.40 12.90 12.02
N PHE A 307 -28.13 12.21 12.88
CA PHE A 307 -28.14 10.75 12.93
C PHE A 307 -29.44 10.20 12.31
N GLY A 308 -29.42 8.95 11.87
CA GLY A 308 -30.59 8.28 11.31
C GLY A 308 -30.55 6.76 11.52
N GLY A 309 -31.72 6.12 11.53
CA GLY A 309 -31.85 4.67 11.71
C GLY A 309 -31.50 3.81 10.49
N GLY A 310 -30.99 4.40 9.41
CA GLY A 310 -30.61 3.69 8.18
C GLY A 310 -29.26 2.99 8.26
N GLU A 311 -28.68 2.72 7.09
CA GLU A 311 -27.40 2.02 6.95
C GLU A 311 -26.19 2.85 7.39
N SER A 312 -26.24 4.18 7.24
CA SER A 312 -25.11 5.07 7.51
C SER A 312 -25.01 5.49 8.98
N GLY A 313 -26.14 5.59 9.69
CA GLY A 313 -26.18 5.99 11.10
C GLY A 313 -25.92 7.48 11.32
N LEU A 314 -24.84 8.01 10.76
CA LEU A 314 -24.63 9.44 10.52
C LEU A 314 -25.16 9.75 9.12
N THR A 315 -26.02 10.75 8.97
CA THR A 315 -26.64 11.13 7.68
C THR A 315 -26.16 12.48 7.20
N ALA A 316 -25.69 13.35 8.09
CA ALA A 316 -25.06 14.62 7.74
C ALA A 316 -24.08 15.07 8.82
N LEU A 317 -23.04 15.77 8.41
CA LEU A 317 -22.14 16.52 9.28
C LEU A 317 -21.82 17.84 8.59
N SER A 318 -22.03 18.96 9.28
CA SER A 318 -21.78 20.29 8.74
C SER A 318 -21.07 21.20 9.73
N ILE A 319 -20.37 22.21 9.20
CA ILE A 319 -19.76 23.28 9.99
C ILE A 319 -20.06 24.64 9.39
N ASN A 320 -20.56 25.57 10.20
CA ASN A 320 -20.97 26.90 9.74
C ASN A 320 -21.97 26.84 8.55
N GLY A 321 -22.84 25.83 8.54
CA GLY A 321 -23.82 25.59 7.49
C GLY A 321 -23.25 25.03 6.18
N VAL A 322 -21.98 24.64 6.14
CA VAL A 322 -21.37 23.93 5.00
C VAL A 322 -21.38 22.44 5.28
N ASP A 323 -22.04 21.67 4.41
CA ASP A 323 -22.08 20.21 4.49
C ASP A 323 -20.71 19.61 4.16
N LEU A 324 -20.30 18.62 4.95
CA LEU A 324 -19.03 17.92 4.81
C LEU A 324 -19.20 16.45 4.47
N ILE A 325 -20.39 15.88 4.68
CA ILE A 325 -20.73 14.49 4.38
C ILE A 325 -22.10 14.49 3.69
N GLU A 326 -22.17 13.88 2.51
CA GLU A 326 -23.43 13.66 1.78
C GLU A 326 -24.08 12.35 2.20
N SER A 327 -23.27 11.30 2.40
CA SER A 327 -23.73 10.02 2.95
C SER A 327 -22.58 9.23 3.59
N GLY A 328 -22.90 8.38 4.57
CA GLY A 328 -21.94 7.53 5.27
C GLY A 328 -21.70 7.95 6.72
N PRO A 329 -21.02 7.12 7.52
CA PRO A 329 -20.23 5.95 7.11
C PRO A 329 -21.08 4.70 6.89
N THR A 330 -20.91 4.03 5.75
CA THR A 330 -21.47 2.69 5.47
C THR A 330 -20.37 1.63 5.54
N LEU A 331 -20.73 0.37 5.82
CA LEU A 331 -19.74 -0.72 5.89
C LEU A 331 -19.15 -0.96 4.49
N SER A 332 -17.82 -0.97 4.38
CA SER A 332 -17.12 -1.27 3.14
C SER A 332 -16.31 -2.56 3.30
N LEU A 333 -16.73 -3.62 2.60
CA LEU A 333 -16.07 -4.94 2.60
C LEU A 333 -15.54 -5.34 1.22
N PHE A 334 -15.70 -4.51 0.18
CA PHE A 334 -15.31 -4.82 -1.19
C PHE A 334 -14.34 -3.76 -1.73
N ARG A 335 -13.49 -4.18 -2.67
CA ARG A 335 -12.60 -3.32 -3.46
C ARG A 335 -12.78 -3.71 -4.93
N ALA A 336 -12.56 -2.78 -5.86
CA ALA A 336 -12.51 -3.13 -7.28
C ALA A 336 -11.35 -4.11 -7.51
N PRO A 337 -11.60 -5.36 -7.96
CA PRO A 337 -10.58 -6.39 -8.03
C PRO A 337 -9.35 -5.98 -8.85
N THR A 338 -8.16 -6.24 -8.30
CA THR A 338 -6.90 -6.11 -9.05
C THR A 338 -6.73 -7.28 -10.02
N ASP A 339 -5.77 -7.21 -10.95
CA ASP A 339 -5.44 -8.36 -11.82
C ASP A 339 -5.13 -9.62 -11.00
N ASN A 340 -4.44 -9.47 -9.87
CA ASN A 340 -4.14 -10.57 -8.94
C ASN A 340 -5.39 -11.15 -8.26
N ASP A 341 -6.44 -10.36 -8.08
CA ASP A 341 -7.69 -10.84 -7.47
C ASP A 341 -8.56 -11.61 -8.49
N GLU A 342 -8.36 -11.36 -9.79
CA GLU A 342 -9.13 -11.93 -10.91
C GLU A 342 -8.47 -13.12 -11.60
N ILE A 343 -7.14 -13.20 -11.56
CA ILE A 343 -6.38 -14.24 -12.28
C ILE A 343 -6.09 -15.43 -11.36
N ARG A 344 -6.01 -16.62 -11.96
CA ARG A 344 -5.95 -17.89 -11.25
C ARG A 344 -4.50 -18.34 -11.00
N PRO A 345 -4.09 -18.57 -9.74
CA PRO A 345 -2.83 -19.24 -9.46
C PRO A 345 -2.88 -20.78 -9.70
N MET A 346 -4.07 -21.41 -9.68
CA MET A 346 -4.22 -22.86 -9.92
C MET A 346 -5.52 -23.22 -10.65
N ARG A 347 -5.45 -24.16 -11.61
CA ARG A 347 -6.62 -24.67 -12.35
C ARG A 347 -7.65 -25.29 -11.39
N GLY A 348 -8.90 -24.82 -11.45
CA GLY A 348 -10.04 -25.42 -10.75
C GLY A 348 -10.48 -24.76 -9.43
N MET A 349 -9.69 -23.84 -8.86
CA MET A 349 -10.11 -23.05 -7.69
C MET A 349 -10.76 -21.71 -8.10
N PRO A 350 -11.74 -21.20 -7.32
CA PRO A 350 -12.29 -19.86 -7.54
C PRO A 350 -11.29 -18.79 -7.08
N THR A 351 -11.14 -17.74 -7.89
CA THR A 351 -10.29 -16.57 -7.57
C THR A 351 -10.81 -15.80 -6.37
N PRO A 352 -9.99 -14.96 -5.70
CA PRO A 352 -10.46 -14.08 -4.64
C PRO A 352 -11.72 -13.29 -5.04
N ALA A 353 -11.69 -12.61 -6.20
CA ALA A 353 -12.82 -11.84 -6.71
C ALA A 353 -14.09 -12.70 -6.90
N ALA A 354 -13.95 -13.90 -7.47
CA ALA A 354 -15.08 -14.81 -7.65
C ALA A 354 -15.70 -15.28 -6.32
N ARG A 355 -14.89 -15.43 -5.25
CA ARG A 355 -15.41 -15.73 -3.91
C ARG A 355 -16.15 -14.53 -3.32
N TRP A 356 -15.60 -13.33 -3.47
CA TRP A 356 -16.21 -12.10 -2.97
C TRP A 356 -17.58 -11.85 -3.58
N ARG A 357 -17.70 -11.94 -4.92
CA ARG A 357 -18.99 -11.81 -5.62
C ARG A 357 -19.98 -12.91 -5.22
N ARG A 358 -19.50 -14.15 -5.01
CA ARG A 358 -20.35 -15.23 -4.49
C ARG A 358 -20.87 -14.94 -3.08
N TRP A 359 -20.09 -14.28 -2.24
CA TRP A 359 -20.55 -13.86 -0.91
C TRP A 359 -21.47 -12.65 -0.96
N GLY A 360 -21.53 -11.93 -2.09
CA GLY A 360 -22.34 -10.72 -2.26
C GLY A 360 -21.84 -9.54 -1.46
N ILE A 361 -20.53 -9.48 -1.16
CA ILE A 361 -19.95 -8.39 -0.37
C ILE A 361 -19.76 -7.09 -1.19
N ASP A 362 -19.87 -7.20 -2.52
CA ASP A 362 -19.93 -6.14 -3.52
C ASP A 362 -21.30 -5.44 -3.57
N SER A 363 -22.35 -6.06 -3.02
CA SER A 363 -23.72 -5.53 -3.07
C SER A 363 -24.51 -5.85 -1.79
N LEU A 364 -23.94 -5.54 -0.62
CA LEU A 364 -24.57 -5.84 0.66
C LEU A 364 -25.89 -5.07 0.86
N ILE A 365 -26.90 -5.75 1.38
CA ILE A 365 -28.18 -5.16 1.77
C ILE A 365 -28.18 -4.91 3.28
N ALA A 366 -28.40 -3.67 3.71
CA ALA A 366 -28.49 -3.33 5.12
C ALA A 366 -29.88 -3.66 5.70
N ASN A 367 -29.90 -4.37 6.82
CA ASN A 367 -31.06 -4.55 7.70
C ASN A 367 -30.76 -3.87 9.05
N PRO A 368 -30.98 -2.55 9.17
CA PRO A 368 -30.60 -1.80 10.36
C PRO A 368 -31.60 -2.01 11.50
N GLY A 369 -31.07 -2.25 12.69
CA GLY A 369 -31.85 -2.14 13.93
C GLY A 369 -32.06 -0.68 14.34
N ASN A 370 -32.95 -0.48 15.32
CA ASN A 370 -33.23 0.84 15.87
C ASN A 370 -31.98 1.51 16.45
N MET A 371 -31.82 2.81 16.14
CA MET A 371 -30.80 3.64 16.76
C MET A 371 -31.22 4.03 18.18
N GLN A 372 -30.35 3.80 19.17
CA GLN A 372 -30.60 4.13 20.57
C GLN A 372 -29.76 5.33 21.00
N PHE A 373 -30.43 6.43 21.35
CA PHE A 373 -29.80 7.65 21.82
C PHE A 373 -29.73 7.71 23.34
N ARG A 374 -28.59 8.14 23.87
CA ARG A 374 -28.39 8.41 25.30
C ARG A 374 -27.55 9.65 25.49
N ARG A 375 -28.03 10.60 26.28
CA ARG A 375 -27.24 11.73 26.76
C ARG A 375 -26.37 11.29 27.94
N MET A 376 -25.09 11.63 27.92
CA MET A 376 -24.13 11.37 29.00
C MET A 376 -23.34 12.65 29.28
N GLY A 377 -23.80 13.45 30.26
CA GLY A 377 -23.23 14.77 30.53
C GLY A 377 -23.35 15.69 29.31
N ASP A 378 -22.19 16.13 28.79
CA ASP A 378 -22.04 17.01 27.64
C ASP A 378 -21.76 16.26 26.32
N ALA A 379 -22.01 14.94 26.30
CA ALA A 379 -21.94 14.12 25.09
C ALA A 379 -23.27 13.42 24.79
N VAL A 380 -23.49 13.16 23.51
CA VAL A 380 -24.58 12.32 22.99
C VAL A 380 -23.98 11.04 22.45
N THR A 381 -24.50 9.90 22.90
CA THR A 381 -24.14 8.59 22.37
C THR A 381 -25.30 8.01 21.58
N ALA A 382 -25.05 7.60 20.34
CA ALA A 382 -25.98 6.82 19.53
C ALA A 382 -25.42 5.41 19.29
N ARG A 383 -26.24 4.37 19.46
CA ARG A 383 -25.83 2.97 19.25
C ARG A 383 -26.75 2.30 18.24
N GLN A 384 -26.17 1.51 17.35
CA GLN A 384 -26.91 0.73 16.38
C GLN A 384 -26.27 -0.64 16.19
N SER A 385 -27.10 -1.63 15.86
CA SER A 385 -26.66 -2.91 15.30
C SER A 385 -27.32 -3.07 13.94
N ILE A 386 -26.53 -3.42 12.93
CA ILE A 386 -26.96 -3.63 11.55
C ILE A 386 -26.55 -5.05 11.16
N GLU A 387 -27.47 -5.77 10.54
CA GLU A 387 -27.15 -6.99 9.81
C GLU A 387 -26.95 -6.64 8.34
N TRP A 388 -25.76 -6.90 7.80
CA TRP A 388 -25.48 -6.73 6.38
C TRP A 388 -25.60 -8.07 5.69
N ILE A 389 -26.53 -8.15 4.75
CA ILE A 389 -26.93 -9.38 4.08
C ILE A 389 -26.23 -9.44 2.73
N GLY A 390 -25.42 -10.48 2.55
CA GLY A 390 -24.86 -10.86 1.26
C GLY A 390 -25.64 -12.03 0.63
N ASN A 391 -25.02 -12.70 -0.32
CA ASN A 391 -25.62 -13.82 -1.04
C ASN A 391 -25.60 -15.12 -0.23
N ASP A 392 -26.43 -16.10 -0.62
CA ASP A 392 -26.47 -17.46 -0.03
C ASP A 392 -26.55 -17.48 1.51
N GLY A 393 -27.27 -16.52 2.10
CA GLY A 393 -27.46 -16.36 3.55
C GLY A 393 -26.25 -15.77 4.29
N VAL A 394 -25.28 -15.17 3.58
CA VAL A 394 -24.12 -14.52 4.22
C VAL A 394 -24.67 -13.34 5.02
N ALA A 395 -24.30 -13.24 6.28
CA ALA A 395 -24.72 -12.14 7.13
C ALA A 395 -23.55 -11.67 7.99
N PHE A 396 -23.34 -10.36 8.05
CA PHE A 396 -22.35 -9.71 8.91
C PHE A 396 -23.07 -8.90 9.98
N LEU A 397 -22.77 -9.18 11.25
CA LEU A 397 -23.28 -8.38 12.34
C LEU A 397 -22.33 -7.21 12.62
N HIS A 398 -22.78 -6.00 12.31
CA HIS A 398 -22.04 -4.77 12.51
C HIS A 398 -22.66 -3.95 13.65
N LYS A 399 -21.89 -3.71 14.71
CA LYS A 399 -22.29 -2.89 15.86
C LYS A 399 -21.50 -1.61 15.89
N ARG A 400 -22.20 -0.50 16.06
CA ARG A 400 -21.64 0.84 15.96
C ARG A 400 -22.03 1.68 17.15
N ARG A 401 -21.10 2.50 17.62
CA ARG A 401 -21.34 3.48 18.67
C ARG A 401 -20.73 4.81 18.26
N PHE A 402 -21.59 5.80 18.13
CA PHE A 402 -21.26 7.19 17.88
C PHE A 402 -21.24 7.95 19.20
N GLU A 403 -20.20 8.72 19.46
CA GLU A 403 -20.07 9.61 20.62
C GLU A 403 -19.74 11.02 20.12
N PHE A 404 -20.72 11.90 20.18
CA PHE A 404 -20.57 13.31 19.81
C PHE A 404 -20.50 14.17 21.06
N ASP A 405 -19.41 14.90 21.26
CA ASP A 405 -19.17 15.69 22.47
C ASP A 405 -19.23 17.21 22.23
N ALA A 406 -19.14 17.98 23.31
CA ALA A 406 -19.18 19.43 23.27
C ALA A 406 -17.98 20.09 22.54
N SER A 407 -16.96 19.35 22.12
CA SER A 407 -15.91 19.88 21.23
C SER A 407 -16.30 19.82 19.74
N GLY A 408 -17.45 19.22 19.42
CA GLY A 408 -17.88 18.99 18.04
C GLY A 408 -17.12 17.86 17.35
N VAL A 409 -16.46 16.99 18.12
CA VAL A 409 -15.80 15.78 17.63
C VAL A 409 -16.78 14.61 17.73
N LEU A 410 -16.83 13.81 16.67
CA LEU A 410 -17.59 12.56 16.60
C LEU A 410 -16.64 11.37 16.65
N ARG A 411 -16.67 10.60 17.73
CA ARG A 411 -15.93 9.34 17.85
C ARG A 411 -16.82 8.18 17.45
N VAL A 412 -16.29 7.27 16.66
CA VAL A 412 -17.00 6.11 16.14
C VAL A 412 -16.26 4.86 16.59
N HIS A 413 -16.99 3.94 17.23
CA HIS A 413 -16.49 2.63 17.61
C HIS A 413 -17.26 1.56 16.86
N GLU A 414 -16.54 0.75 16.11
CA GLU A 414 -17.10 -0.24 15.21
C GLU A 414 -16.69 -1.64 15.66
N GLU A 415 -17.63 -2.58 15.52
CA GLU A 415 -17.41 -4.00 15.78
C GLU A 415 -18.11 -4.83 14.69
N LEU A 416 -17.32 -5.54 13.90
CA LEU A 416 -17.81 -6.40 12.82
C LEU A 416 -17.57 -7.87 13.14
N SER A 417 -18.62 -8.68 13.12
CA SER A 417 -18.51 -10.14 13.17
C SER A 417 -18.53 -10.70 11.75
N VAL A 418 -17.40 -11.26 11.30
CA VAL A 418 -17.27 -11.90 9.98
C VAL A 418 -17.59 -13.40 10.11
N PRO A 419 -18.50 -13.95 9.29
CA PRO A 419 -18.82 -15.39 9.32
C PRO A 419 -17.65 -16.22 8.80
N GLU A 420 -17.45 -17.43 9.35
CA GLU A 420 -16.31 -18.32 9.03
C GLU A 420 -16.14 -18.60 7.53
N ARG A 421 -17.24 -18.69 6.77
CA ARG A 421 -17.18 -18.93 5.32
C ARG A 421 -16.61 -17.76 4.51
N CYS A 422 -16.65 -16.54 5.05
CA CYS A 422 -16.10 -15.33 4.43
C CYS A 422 -14.67 -15.12 4.93
N ASN A 423 -13.84 -16.14 4.73
CA ASN A 423 -12.45 -16.15 5.16
C ASN A 423 -11.56 -15.67 4.02
N ASP A 424 -10.89 -14.52 4.20
CA ASP A 424 -10.18 -13.72 3.17
C ASP A 424 -11.05 -12.65 2.48
N LEU A 425 -11.37 -11.58 3.24
CA LEU A 425 -12.01 -10.37 2.72
C LEU A 425 -11.00 -9.43 2.03
N PRO A 426 -11.39 -8.60 1.05
CA PRO A 426 -10.48 -7.63 0.44
C PRO A 426 -10.19 -6.43 1.35
N ARG A 427 -11.16 -6.01 2.17
CA ARG A 427 -11.02 -4.94 3.15
C ARG A 427 -12.02 -5.08 4.29
N VAL A 428 -11.76 -4.37 5.38
CA VAL A 428 -12.70 -4.12 6.48
C VAL A 428 -12.56 -2.66 6.86
N GLY A 429 -13.58 -1.87 6.53
CA GLY A 429 -13.57 -0.43 6.74
C GLY A 429 -14.94 0.20 6.57
N VAL A 430 -14.96 1.50 6.38
CA VAL A 430 -16.17 2.26 6.06
C VAL A 430 -15.96 3.15 4.84
N HIS A 431 -17.06 3.45 4.15
CA HIS A 431 -17.10 4.36 3.02
C HIS A 431 -17.94 5.59 3.33
N LEU A 432 -17.51 6.75 2.83
CA LEU A 432 -18.22 8.03 2.89
C LEU A 432 -18.27 8.65 1.50
N ASN A 433 -19.41 9.25 1.16
CA ASN A 433 -19.51 10.19 0.06
C ASN A 433 -19.46 11.60 0.64
N LEU A 434 -18.49 12.37 0.15
CA LEU A 434 -18.27 13.76 0.52
C LEU A 434 -18.61 14.67 -0.66
N PRO A 435 -19.01 15.93 -0.42
CA PRO A 435 -19.23 16.88 -1.50
C PRO A 435 -18.00 17.04 -2.39
N SER A 436 -18.19 17.14 -3.70
CA SER A 436 -17.09 17.34 -4.67
C SER A 436 -16.22 18.58 -4.41
N SER A 437 -16.74 19.55 -3.64
CA SER A 437 -15.97 20.72 -3.20
C SER A 437 -14.86 20.39 -2.17
N LEU A 438 -14.89 19.23 -1.51
CA LEU A 438 -13.84 18.78 -0.60
C LEU A 438 -12.70 18.10 -1.38
N ASP A 439 -12.11 18.83 -2.32
CA ASP A 439 -11.14 18.31 -3.29
C ASP A 439 -9.68 18.42 -2.84
N HIS A 440 -9.38 19.15 -1.77
CA HIS A 440 -8.04 19.27 -1.20
C HIS A 440 -7.81 18.19 -0.14
N LEU A 441 -6.93 17.24 -0.45
CA LEU A 441 -6.52 16.17 0.46
C LEU A 441 -5.21 16.56 1.17
N GLU A 442 -5.13 16.25 2.45
CA GLU A 442 -3.92 16.30 3.25
C GLU A 442 -3.86 15.08 4.19
N TRP A 443 -2.69 14.48 4.38
CA TRP A 443 -2.54 13.37 5.34
C TRP A 443 -1.16 13.31 5.99
N TYR A 444 -1.11 12.69 7.17
CA TYR A 444 0.12 12.28 7.81
C TYR A 444 0.20 10.75 7.86
N GLY A 445 1.05 10.17 7.01
CA GLY A 445 1.14 8.72 6.79
C GLY A 445 2.25 8.38 5.81
N LEU A 446 2.16 7.20 5.18
CA LEU A 446 3.06 6.84 4.08
C LEU A 446 2.64 7.50 2.77
N GLY A 447 3.63 7.93 1.98
CA GLY A 447 3.42 8.56 0.68
C GLY A 447 4.74 8.93 -0.02
N PRO A 448 4.68 9.74 -1.08
CA PRO A 448 3.46 10.32 -1.66
C PRO A 448 2.68 9.35 -2.57
N HIS A 449 3.28 8.27 -3.06
CA HIS A 449 2.60 7.28 -3.91
C HIS A 449 1.77 6.29 -3.08
N GLU A 450 0.85 5.59 -3.74
CA GLU A 450 0.01 4.56 -3.11
C GLU A 450 0.85 3.43 -2.48
N THR A 451 0.34 2.90 -1.36
CA THR A 451 0.93 1.82 -0.58
C THR A 451 -0.13 0.81 -0.17
N TYR A 452 0.27 -0.45 -0.09
CA TYR A 452 -0.56 -1.55 0.35
C TYR A 452 0.14 -2.32 1.48
N PRO A 453 -0.59 -3.14 2.28
CA PRO A 453 -0.02 -3.81 3.45
C PRO A 453 1.28 -4.59 3.17
N ASP A 454 1.42 -5.12 1.96
CA ASP A 454 2.55 -5.89 1.46
C ASP A 454 3.38 -5.17 0.39
N ARG A 455 3.16 -3.85 0.17
CA ARG A 455 3.96 -2.99 -0.72
C ARG A 455 3.98 -1.56 -0.18
N ALA A 456 4.96 -1.27 0.67
CA ALA A 456 5.03 0.01 1.40
C ALA A 456 6.44 0.48 1.76
N ARG A 457 7.50 -0.30 1.50
CA ARG A 457 8.89 0.04 1.86
C ARG A 457 9.47 1.14 0.97
N GLY A 458 8.87 1.36 -0.21
CA GLY A 458 9.18 2.45 -1.12
C GLY A 458 8.70 3.83 -0.67
N ALA A 459 7.76 3.87 0.28
CA ALA A 459 7.12 5.09 0.74
C ALA A 459 7.70 5.61 2.05
N ALA A 460 7.65 6.92 2.24
CA ALA A 460 8.17 7.59 3.42
C ALA A 460 7.04 8.12 4.30
N ILE A 461 7.24 8.14 5.61
CA ILE A 461 6.36 8.84 6.56
C ILE A 461 6.54 10.35 6.35
N GLY A 462 5.45 11.07 6.13
CA GLY A 462 5.47 12.52 5.88
C GLY A 462 4.08 13.14 5.92
N ARG A 463 4.03 14.47 5.95
CA ARG A 463 2.80 15.26 5.75
C ARG A 463 2.71 15.60 4.27
N TYR A 464 1.70 15.06 3.59
CA TYR A 464 1.51 15.21 2.15
C TYR A 464 0.19 15.92 1.87
N SER A 465 0.11 16.60 0.73
CA SER A 465 -1.12 17.26 0.26
C SER A 465 -1.21 17.20 -1.26
N THR A 466 -2.43 17.02 -1.77
CA THR A 466 -2.75 16.91 -3.18
C THR A 466 -4.19 17.34 -3.47
N ARG A 467 -4.66 17.15 -4.71
CA ARG A 467 -6.08 17.11 -5.04
C ARG A 467 -6.59 15.67 -5.15
N VAL A 468 -7.86 15.44 -4.83
CA VAL A 468 -8.51 14.12 -4.95
C VAL A 468 -8.35 13.53 -6.36
N ALA A 469 -8.46 14.36 -7.40
CA ALA A 469 -8.29 13.91 -8.78
C ALA A 469 -6.86 13.43 -9.09
N ASP A 470 -5.85 13.95 -8.38
CA ASP A 470 -4.45 13.61 -8.57
C ASP A 470 -4.06 12.30 -7.85
N GLU A 471 -4.93 11.75 -6.99
CA GLU A 471 -4.76 10.42 -6.37
C GLU A 471 -5.15 9.26 -7.30
N TYR A 472 -5.74 9.55 -8.47
CA TYR A 472 -6.06 8.51 -9.43
C TYR A 472 -4.78 7.92 -10.04
N VAL A 473 -4.56 6.61 -9.85
CA VAL A 473 -3.48 5.87 -10.52
C VAL A 473 -4.06 5.19 -11.77
N PRO A 474 -3.63 5.60 -12.98
CA PRO A 474 -4.27 5.18 -14.23
C PRO A 474 -3.80 3.80 -14.66
N TYR A 475 -4.15 2.76 -13.89
CA TYR A 475 -4.01 1.38 -14.35
C TYR A 475 -4.82 1.20 -15.63
N ILE A 476 -4.16 0.72 -16.70
CA ILE A 476 -4.75 0.63 -18.06
C ILE A 476 -6.08 -0.10 -18.04
N ARG A 477 -6.14 -1.23 -17.33
CA ARG A 477 -7.39 -1.82 -16.87
C ARG A 477 -7.73 -1.24 -15.50
N PRO A 478 -8.81 -0.45 -15.35
CA PRO A 478 -9.18 0.13 -14.07
C PRO A 478 -9.37 -0.92 -12.96
N GLN A 479 -8.99 -0.54 -11.74
CA GLN A 479 -9.04 -1.38 -10.55
C GLN A 479 -8.77 -0.57 -9.27
N GLU A 480 -8.73 -1.22 -8.10
CA GLU A 480 -8.33 -0.60 -6.83
C GLU A 480 -6.98 0.15 -6.95
N HIS A 481 -6.95 1.38 -6.43
CA HIS A 481 -5.81 2.29 -6.48
C HIS A 481 -5.85 3.31 -5.33
N GLY A 482 -4.78 4.09 -5.18
CA GLY A 482 -4.75 5.31 -4.36
C GLY A 482 -4.80 5.05 -2.85
N HIS A 483 -4.47 3.84 -2.41
CA HIS A 483 -4.50 3.50 -0.98
C HIS A 483 -3.25 4.03 -0.26
N HIS A 484 -3.41 4.60 0.94
CA HIS A 484 -2.31 5.03 1.81
C HIS A 484 -2.39 4.29 3.15
N THR A 485 -1.41 3.42 3.39
CA THR A 485 -1.25 2.68 4.65
C THR A 485 -0.59 3.52 5.76
N GLN A 486 -0.69 3.01 6.98
CA GLN A 486 -0.03 3.57 8.16
C GLN A 486 -0.35 5.06 8.40
N THR A 487 -1.59 5.44 8.11
CA THR A 487 -2.07 6.82 8.27
C THR A 487 -2.42 7.10 9.72
N ARG A 488 -1.99 8.28 10.20
CA ARG A 488 -2.30 8.80 11.54
C ARG A 488 -3.56 9.67 11.50
N TRP A 489 -3.66 10.50 10.46
CA TRP A 489 -4.84 11.30 10.13
C TRP A 489 -4.83 11.66 8.64
N CYS A 490 -6.02 11.89 8.08
CA CYS A 490 -6.22 12.52 6.78
C CYS A 490 -7.32 13.58 6.88
N ALA A 491 -7.28 14.59 6.02
CA ALA A 491 -8.22 15.69 5.99
C ALA A 491 -8.60 16.03 4.56
N LEU A 492 -9.90 16.26 4.32
CA LEU A 492 -10.40 16.80 3.06
C LEU A 492 -11.05 18.17 3.29
N SER A 493 -10.77 19.14 2.44
CA SER A 493 -11.28 20.51 2.60
C SER A 493 -11.63 21.16 1.26
N ASN A 494 -12.45 22.21 1.33
CA ASN A 494 -12.71 23.12 0.21
C ASN A 494 -11.73 24.32 0.17
N GLY A 495 -10.55 24.16 0.77
CA GLY A 495 -9.58 25.24 1.00
C GLY A 495 -9.91 26.15 2.19
N ARG A 496 -11.06 25.95 2.85
CA ARG A 496 -11.41 26.63 4.10
C ARG A 496 -11.97 25.69 5.15
N GLN A 497 -13.16 25.16 4.91
CA GLN A 497 -13.82 24.19 5.80
C GLN A 497 -13.49 22.78 5.35
N GLY A 498 -13.36 21.88 6.31
CA GLY A 498 -13.01 20.50 6.00
C GLY A 498 -13.36 19.50 7.09
N LEU A 499 -13.14 18.24 6.75
CA LEU A 499 -13.33 17.08 7.58
C LEU A 499 -11.98 16.44 7.86
N LEU A 500 -11.62 16.35 9.14
CA LEU A 500 -10.47 15.59 9.62
C LEU A 500 -10.92 14.21 10.07
N ILE A 501 -10.18 13.20 9.65
CA ILE A 501 -10.29 11.81 10.08
C ILE A 501 -9.02 11.45 10.85
N SER A 502 -9.17 10.90 12.05
CA SER A 502 -8.04 10.39 12.83
C SER A 502 -8.42 9.12 13.57
N ALA A 503 -7.43 8.32 13.95
CA ALA A 503 -7.66 7.11 14.74
C ALA A 503 -6.57 6.89 15.79
N PRO A 504 -6.91 6.24 16.93
CA PRO A 504 -5.91 5.79 17.89
C PRO A 504 -4.91 4.81 17.25
N GLU A 505 -5.40 3.86 16.46
CA GLU A 505 -4.58 2.94 15.67
C GLU A 505 -4.24 3.53 14.30
N LEU A 506 -3.16 3.07 13.69
CA LEU A 506 -2.86 3.41 12.29
C LEU A 506 -3.90 2.75 11.37
N PHE A 507 -4.38 3.51 10.39
CA PHE A 507 -5.40 3.07 9.44
C PHE A 507 -4.91 3.21 7.99
N GLY A 508 -5.66 2.62 7.06
CA GLY A 508 -5.52 2.84 5.63
C GLY A 508 -6.60 3.78 5.11
N PHE A 509 -6.37 4.55 4.05
CA PHE A 509 -7.46 5.27 3.39
C PHE A 509 -7.21 5.38 1.89
N SER A 510 -8.27 5.62 1.13
CA SER A 510 -8.19 6.03 -0.28
C SER A 510 -9.26 7.07 -0.60
N THR A 511 -8.98 7.96 -1.54
CA THR A 511 -9.94 8.93 -2.06
C THR A 511 -10.01 8.83 -3.58
N SER A 512 -11.22 8.92 -4.15
CA SER A 512 -11.39 8.88 -5.60
C SER A 512 -12.62 9.67 -6.04
N ASN A 513 -12.60 10.14 -7.29
CA ASN A 513 -13.79 10.63 -7.99
C ASN A 513 -14.53 9.51 -8.75
N TYR A 514 -14.08 8.26 -8.64
CA TYR A 514 -14.72 7.10 -9.26
C TYR A 514 -15.24 6.15 -8.18
N SER A 515 -16.46 5.67 -8.33
CA SER A 515 -17.00 4.64 -7.43
C SER A 515 -16.32 3.30 -7.66
N ILE A 516 -16.35 2.45 -6.63
CA ILE A 516 -15.87 1.06 -6.72
C ILE A 516 -16.58 0.30 -7.86
N ALA A 517 -17.87 0.58 -8.08
CA ALA A 517 -18.64 -0.04 -9.16
C ALA A 517 -18.13 0.35 -10.55
N GLN A 518 -17.83 1.64 -10.80
CA GLN A 518 -17.24 2.06 -12.06
C GLN A 518 -15.87 1.41 -12.30
N LEU A 519 -15.04 1.33 -11.26
CA LEU A 519 -13.72 0.70 -11.36
C LEU A 519 -13.79 -0.81 -11.61
N ASP A 520 -14.80 -1.50 -11.08
CA ASP A 520 -15.00 -2.95 -11.29
C ASP A 520 -15.56 -3.27 -12.69
N GLU A 521 -16.39 -2.39 -13.26
CA GLU A 521 -17.00 -2.60 -14.59
C GLU A 521 -16.07 -2.21 -15.76
N ALA A 522 -15.31 -1.12 -15.60
CA ALA A 522 -14.50 -0.55 -16.66
C ALA A 522 -13.40 -1.50 -17.15
N GLN A 523 -13.17 -1.52 -18.47
CA GLN A 523 -12.08 -2.30 -19.07
C GLN A 523 -10.90 -1.42 -19.46
N HIS A 524 -11.18 -0.15 -19.78
CA HIS A 524 -10.17 0.86 -20.06
C HIS A 524 -10.40 2.12 -19.22
N ASP A 525 -9.33 2.87 -18.97
CA ASP A 525 -9.37 4.15 -18.26
C ASP A 525 -10.34 5.16 -18.89
N VAL A 526 -10.45 5.18 -20.22
CA VAL A 526 -11.41 6.01 -20.97
C VAL A 526 -12.89 5.67 -20.72
N ASP A 527 -13.20 4.51 -20.14
CA ASP A 527 -14.57 4.13 -19.78
C ASP A 527 -15.06 4.86 -18.52
N LEU A 528 -14.13 5.36 -17.69
CA LEU A 528 -14.42 5.97 -16.40
C LEU A 528 -14.95 7.40 -16.54
N LYS A 529 -15.94 7.75 -15.72
CA LYS A 529 -16.50 9.10 -15.64
C LYS A 529 -16.41 9.63 -14.22
N PRO A 530 -15.69 10.74 -13.98
CA PRO A 530 -15.64 11.35 -12.65
C PRO A 530 -17.05 11.68 -12.16
N GLU A 531 -17.36 11.26 -10.94
CA GLU A 531 -18.63 11.52 -10.27
C GLU A 531 -18.59 12.88 -9.55
N ALA A 532 -19.77 13.48 -9.34
CA ALA A 532 -19.90 14.78 -8.68
C ALA A 532 -19.74 14.71 -7.14
N GLN A 533 -18.96 13.74 -6.66
CA GLN A 533 -18.69 13.44 -5.26
C GLN A 533 -17.24 13.00 -5.07
N VAL A 534 -16.77 13.04 -3.82
CA VAL A 534 -15.52 12.40 -3.40
C VAL A 534 -15.87 11.15 -2.62
N HIS A 535 -15.42 9.99 -3.11
CA HIS A 535 -15.49 8.75 -2.38
C HIS A 535 -14.29 8.63 -1.46
N LEU A 536 -14.54 8.53 -0.15
CA LEU A 536 -13.52 8.31 0.87
C LEU A 536 -13.72 6.92 1.48
N ASN A 537 -12.69 6.08 1.46
CA ASN A 537 -12.67 4.84 2.21
C ASN A 537 -11.72 4.95 3.41
N ILE A 538 -12.13 4.37 4.55
CA ILE A 538 -11.35 4.31 5.79
C ILE A 538 -11.15 2.85 6.22
N ASP A 539 -9.93 2.39 5.97
CA ASP A 539 -9.24 1.13 6.24
C ASP A 539 -8.93 0.77 7.68
N ALA A 540 -9.75 -0.01 8.39
CA ALA A 540 -9.26 -0.70 9.58
C ALA A 540 -8.25 -1.81 9.20
N LYS A 541 -8.57 -2.58 8.15
CA LYS A 541 -7.67 -3.55 7.52
C LYS A 541 -7.93 -3.62 6.01
N HIS A 542 -6.85 -3.84 5.27
CA HIS A 542 -6.89 -4.06 3.83
C HIS A 542 -6.09 -5.33 3.51
N ARG A 543 -6.53 -6.11 2.52
CA ARG A 543 -5.80 -7.28 2.02
C ARG A 543 -4.57 -6.85 1.23
N GLY A 544 -3.50 -7.62 1.29
CA GLY A 544 -2.35 -7.42 0.41
C GLY A 544 -2.69 -7.53 -1.08
N LEU A 545 -1.74 -7.15 -1.94
CA LEU A 545 -1.84 -7.26 -3.39
C LEU A 545 -1.40 -8.63 -3.90
N GLY A 546 -0.35 -9.21 -3.29
CA GLY A 546 0.30 -10.42 -3.83
C GLY A 546 0.82 -10.23 -5.25
N THR A 547 0.96 -11.34 -5.98
CA THR A 547 1.42 -11.41 -7.38
C THR A 547 0.70 -12.52 -8.18
N ALA A 548 -0.53 -12.85 -7.78
CA ALA A 548 -1.28 -14.05 -8.19
C ALA A 548 -1.64 -14.15 -9.68
N SER A 549 -1.37 -13.10 -10.47
CA SER A 549 -1.50 -13.12 -11.92
C SER A 549 -0.60 -14.17 -12.60
N CYS A 550 0.62 -14.39 -12.09
CA CYS A 550 1.47 -15.54 -12.47
C CYS A 550 2.18 -16.23 -11.29
N GLY A 551 2.33 -15.54 -10.15
CA GLY A 551 3.08 -16.04 -9.01
C GLY A 551 2.25 -16.27 -7.76
N PRO A 552 2.90 -16.29 -6.59
CA PRO A 552 2.22 -16.44 -5.32
C PRO A 552 1.19 -15.35 -5.06
N ASP A 553 0.14 -15.73 -4.33
CA ASP A 553 -0.78 -14.80 -3.70
C ASP A 553 -0.10 -14.07 -2.53
N THR A 554 -0.77 -13.10 -1.92
CA THR A 554 -0.24 -12.40 -0.74
C THR A 554 -0.05 -13.36 0.43
N LEU A 555 0.95 -13.09 1.27
CA LEU A 555 1.27 -13.92 2.42
C LEU A 555 0.11 -13.98 3.43
N ASP A 556 0.03 -15.08 4.18
CA ASP A 556 -1.01 -15.31 5.20
C ASP A 556 -1.21 -14.15 6.19
N LYS A 557 -0.14 -13.44 6.56
CA LYS A 557 -0.19 -12.27 7.46
C LYS A 557 -0.94 -11.07 6.88
N TYR A 558 -1.16 -11.05 5.57
CA TYR A 558 -1.85 -9.99 4.82
C TYR A 558 -3.26 -10.38 4.37
N LEU A 559 -3.70 -11.61 4.68
CA LEU A 559 -5.07 -12.06 4.43
C LEU A 559 -6.00 -11.66 5.57
N LEU A 560 -7.24 -11.28 5.24
CA LEU A 560 -8.24 -10.88 6.22
C LEU A 560 -9.10 -12.09 6.58
N ARG A 561 -8.60 -12.87 7.53
CA ARG A 561 -9.27 -14.09 8.01
C ARG A 561 -10.56 -13.77 8.75
N ALA A 562 -11.53 -14.69 8.68
CA ALA A 562 -12.81 -14.56 9.36
C ALA A 562 -12.60 -14.47 10.87
N ARG A 563 -13.01 -13.34 11.46
CA ARG A 563 -12.92 -13.06 12.89
C ARG A 563 -13.80 -11.88 13.25
N LYS A 564 -13.74 -11.51 14.53
CA LYS A 564 -14.29 -10.27 15.02
C LYS A 564 -13.28 -9.14 14.85
N PHE A 565 -13.65 -8.11 14.09
CA PHE A 565 -12.88 -6.88 13.94
C PHE A 565 -13.44 -5.80 14.87
N LYS A 566 -12.56 -5.02 15.48
CA LYS A 566 -12.90 -3.85 16.26
C LYS A 566 -11.96 -2.73 15.89
N TRP A 567 -12.50 -1.55 15.64
CA TRP A 567 -11.70 -0.37 15.37
C TRP A 567 -12.41 0.88 15.88
N SER A 568 -11.67 1.96 16.00
CA SER A 568 -12.22 3.25 16.42
C SER A 568 -11.53 4.36 15.65
N TRP A 569 -12.30 5.39 15.33
CA TRP A 569 -11.87 6.52 14.53
C TRP A 569 -12.73 7.73 14.88
N SER A 570 -12.27 8.91 14.50
CA SER A 570 -12.89 10.17 14.85
C SER A 570 -13.06 11.05 13.63
N LEU A 571 -14.17 11.78 13.59
CA LEU A 571 -14.45 12.86 12.66
C LEU A 571 -14.42 14.18 13.40
N ALA A 572 -13.67 15.14 12.88
CA ALA A 572 -13.66 16.50 13.39
C ALA A 572 -13.82 17.49 12.24
N ALA A 573 -14.90 18.27 12.28
CA ALA A 573 -15.07 19.38 11.36
C ALA A 573 -14.18 20.56 11.77
N PHE A 574 -13.56 21.22 10.79
CA PHE A 574 -12.64 22.33 11.02
C PHE A 574 -12.86 23.50 10.04
N ASP A 575 -12.46 24.70 10.47
CA ASP A 575 -12.27 25.89 9.61
C ASP A 575 -10.79 26.27 9.73
N SER A 576 -10.06 26.22 8.61
CA SER A 576 -8.61 26.48 8.54
C SER A 576 -8.20 27.89 8.97
N LYS A 577 -9.15 28.82 9.14
CA LYS A 577 -8.88 30.10 9.80
C LYS A 577 -8.59 29.97 11.29
N VAL A 578 -9.01 28.87 11.92
CA VAL A 578 -8.95 28.64 13.36
C VAL A 578 -8.11 27.41 13.69
N ASP A 579 -8.26 26.34 12.91
CA ASP A 579 -7.66 25.03 13.19
C ASP A 579 -6.71 24.60 12.05
N ASP A 580 -5.44 24.28 12.37
CA ASP A 580 -4.59 23.48 11.48
C ASP A 580 -4.96 21.99 11.64
N PRO A 581 -5.18 21.22 10.56
CA PRO A 581 -5.56 19.81 10.65
C PRO A 581 -4.61 18.95 11.48
N ALA A 582 -3.29 19.20 11.42
CA ALA A 582 -2.33 18.43 12.19
C ALA A 582 -2.42 18.77 13.69
N ASP A 583 -2.57 20.04 14.03
CA ASP A 583 -2.77 20.46 15.42
C ASP A 583 -4.10 19.95 15.99
N LEU A 584 -5.15 19.90 15.16
CA LEU A 584 -6.45 19.33 15.54
C LEU A 584 -6.35 17.82 15.76
N ALA A 585 -5.65 17.10 14.88
CA ALA A 585 -5.45 15.64 15.00
C ALA A 585 -4.79 15.22 16.32
N ARG A 586 -3.90 16.07 16.88
CA ARG A 586 -3.32 15.81 18.20
C ARG A 586 -4.35 15.88 19.33
N ARG A 587 -5.40 16.70 19.20
CA ARG A 587 -6.41 16.95 20.25
C ARG A 587 -7.62 16.01 20.19
N VAL A 588 -7.84 15.37 19.04
CA VAL A 588 -9.05 14.56 18.75
C VAL A 588 -8.94 13.13 19.27
N ASN A 589 -7.72 12.58 19.37
CA ASN A 589 -7.50 11.18 19.77
C ASN A 589 -7.32 10.98 21.29
N GLU A 590 -7.55 12.02 22.11
CA GLU A 590 -7.50 11.95 23.59
C GLU A 590 -8.85 11.65 24.23
#